data_AF-A0ABD6F291-F1
#
_entry.id   AF-A0ABD6F291-F1
#
_cell.length_a   1.000
_cell.length_b   1.000
_cell.length_c   1.000
_cell.angle_alpha   90.00
_cell.angle_beta   90.00
_cell.angle_gamma   90.00
#
_symmetry.space_group_name_H-M   'P 1'
#
loop_
_entity.id
_entity.type
_entity.pdbx_description
1 polymer ?
#
loop_
_entity_poly.entity_id
_entity_poly.type
_entity_poly.pdbx_seq_one_letter_code
_entity_poly.pdbx_strand_id
1 'polypeptide(L)'
;MEYQSNLLQRFELAEGLKELADNGEDLSFLSPDMSALLDSIDQLHDEATTQSDQLTRLITTITNLYIDYERMVGRNGKTNIEKLHQILRDYNYDELLQFFKTKNSG
;
A
#
# COMPACT_ATOMS: atom_id res chain seq x y z
N MET A 1 -6.57 -2.29 -1.98
CA MET A 1 -5.90 -1.04 -2.42
C MET A 1 -6.73 0.19 -2.12
N GLU A 2 -8.04 0.19 -2.42
CA GLU A 2 -8.90 1.37 -2.22
C GLU A 2 -8.91 1.91 -0.77
N TYR A 3 -8.94 1.02 0.24
CA TYR A 3 -8.82 1.42 1.65
C TYR A 3 -7.49 2.10 1.99
N GLN A 4 -6.38 1.59 1.45
CA GLN A 4 -5.04 2.14 1.68
C GLN A 4 -4.86 3.48 0.97
N SER A 5 -5.41 3.61 -0.25
CA SER A 5 -5.43 4.87 -0.99
C SER A 5 -6.23 5.94 -0.22
N ASN A 6 -7.36 5.55 0.36
CA ASN A 6 -8.18 6.46 1.17
C ASN A 6 -7.47 6.86 2.47
N LEU A 7 -6.81 5.91 3.15
CA LEU A 7 -6.04 6.18 4.36
C LEU A 7 -4.86 7.12 4.10
N LEU A 8 -4.10 6.88 3.03
CA LEU A 8 -2.98 7.74 2.62
C LEU A 8 -3.45 9.15 2.30
N GLN A 9 -4.52 9.30 1.52
CA GLN A 9 -5.09 10.61 1.18
C GLN A 9 -5.57 11.37 2.42
N ARG A 10 -6.17 10.67 3.39
CA ARG A 10 -6.59 11.28 4.66
C ARG A 10 -5.39 11.68 5.52
N PHE A 11 -4.33 10.87 5.52
CA PHE A 11 -3.09 11.19 6.22
C PHE A 11 -2.38 12.42 5.61
N GLU A 12 -2.21 12.47 4.29
CA GLU A 12 -1.61 13.63 3.58
C GLU A 12 -2.39 14.93 3.82
N LEU A 13 -3.72 14.86 3.82
CA LEU A 13 -4.57 16.01 4.16
C LEU A 13 -4.36 16.45 5.61
N ALA A 14 -4.27 15.50 6.56
CA ALA A 14 -4.03 15.80 7.96
C ALA A 14 -2.65 16.44 8.18
N GLU A 15 -1.60 15.96 7.48
CA GLU A 15 -0.25 16.55 7.53
C GLU A 15 -0.26 18.00 7.05
N GLY A 16 -0.89 18.28 5.91
CA GLY A 16 -1.01 19.65 5.42
C GLY A 16 -1.76 20.56 6.39
N LEU A 17 -2.83 20.07 7.03
CA LEU A 17 -3.56 20.82 8.05
C LEU A 17 -2.73 21.08 9.31
N LYS A 18 -1.88 20.12 9.72
CA LYS A 18 -0.97 20.27 10.87
C LYS A 18 0.13 21.28 10.59
N GLU A 19 0.69 21.31 9.39
CA GLU A 19 1.66 22.33 8.98
C GLU A 19 1.07 23.75 9.05
N LEU A 20 -0.19 23.93 8.62
CA LEU A 20 -0.89 25.23 8.74
C LEU A 20 -1.09 25.62 10.21
N ALA A 21 -1.46 24.65 11.06
CA ALA A 21 -1.61 24.85 12.51
C ALA A 21 -0.29 25.27 13.18
N ASP A 22 0.80 24.57 12.88
CA ASP A 22 2.13 24.80 13.46
C ASP A 22 2.73 26.14 13.03
N ASN A 23 2.36 26.63 11.84
CA ASN A 23 2.74 27.97 11.36
C ASN A 23 1.88 29.10 11.95
N GLY A 24 0.92 28.78 12.82
CA GLY A 24 0.09 29.76 13.52
C GLY A 24 -1.00 30.38 12.65
N GLU A 25 -1.43 29.69 11.58
CA GLU A 25 -2.55 30.15 10.77
C GLU A 25 -3.89 30.02 11.51
N ASP A 26 -4.82 30.92 11.21
CA ASP A 26 -6.18 30.85 11.76
C ASP A 26 -6.97 29.72 11.09
N LEU A 27 -7.22 28.65 11.82
CA LEU A 27 -7.96 27.46 11.33
C LEU A 27 -9.48 27.56 11.51
N SER A 28 -10.03 28.75 11.82
CA SER A 28 -11.47 28.97 11.99
C SER A 28 -12.32 28.63 10.76
N PHE A 29 -11.69 28.52 9.59
CA PHE A 29 -12.32 28.12 8.33
C PHE A 29 -12.46 26.61 8.14
N LEU A 30 -11.84 25.79 9.00
CA LEU A 30 -11.92 24.33 8.87
C LEU A 30 -13.34 23.84 9.13
N SER A 31 -13.78 22.89 8.31
CA SER A 31 -15.01 22.16 8.57
C SER A 31 -14.84 21.24 9.80
N PRO A 32 -15.93 20.86 10.49
CA PRO A 32 -15.87 19.93 11.62
C PRO A 32 -15.15 18.62 11.28
N ASP A 33 -15.32 18.13 10.05
CA ASP A 33 -14.66 16.91 9.56
C ASP A 33 -13.14 17.09 9.43
N MET A 34 -12.69 18.27 8.98
CA MET A 34 -11.25 18.59 8.88
C MET A 34 -10.62 18.80 10.26
N SER A 35 -11.34 19.41 11.20
CA SER A 35 -10.88 19.53 12.59
C SER A 35 -10.76 18.16 13.27
N ALA A 36 -11.75 17.28 13.10
CA ALA A 36 -11.69 15.92 13.62
C ALA A 36 -10.54 15.10 13.00
N LEU A 37 -10.21 15.36 11.74
CA LEU A 37 -9.09 14.73 11.04
C LEU A 37 -7.73 15.21 11.61
N LEU A 38 -7.61 16.50 11.92
CA LEU A 38 -6.44 17.09 12.57
C LEU A 38 -6.20 16.48 13.97
N ASP A 39 -7.27 16.34 14.76
CA ASP A 39 -7.22 15.75 16.11
C ASP A 39 -6.82 14.26 16.08
N SER A 40 -7.03 13.58 14.95
CA SER A 40 -6.79 12.15 14.77
C SER A 40 -5.49 11.84 14.02
N ILE A 41 -4.64 12.84 13.77
CA ILE A 41 -3.47 12.69 12.88
C ILE A 41 -2.47 11.64 13.37
N ASP A 42 -2.19 11.59 14.69
CA ASP A 42 -1.25 10.62 15.25
C ASP A 42 -1.79 9.18 15.11
N GLN A 43 -3.11 8.99 15.26
CA GLN A 43 -3.76 7.70 15.03
C GLN A 43 -3.76 7.31 13.55
N LEU A 44 -4.02 8.27 12.65
CA LEU A 44 -3.95 8.07 11.19
C LEU A 44 -2.53 7.70 10.74
N HIS A 45 -1.50 8.34 11.32
CA HIS A 45 -0.10 8.02 11.08
C HIS A 45 0.23 6.58 11.48
N ASP A 46 -0.14 6.19 12.70
CA ASP A 46 0.14 4.85 13.22
C ASP A 46 -0.59 3.77 12.40
N GLU A 47 -1.83 4.04 12.00
CA GLU A 47 -2.62 3.12 11.18
C GLU A 47 -2.07 3.01 9.76
N ALA A 48 -1.68 4.14 9.14
CA ALA A 48 -1.06 4.19 7.82
C ALA A 48 0.29 3.46 7.80
N THR A 49 1.13 3.68 8.82
CA THR A 49 2.42 3.02 8.98
C THR A 49 2.25 1.52 9.16
N THR A 50 1.36 1.12 10.07
CA THR A 50 1.09 -0.29 10.35
C THR A 50 0.54 -1.01 9.11
N GLN A 51 -0.37 -0.39 8.36
CA GLN A 51 -0.88 -0.97 7.11
C GLN A 51 0.16 -1.02 6.00
N SER A 52 1.02 -0.01 5.87
CA SER A 52 2.12 0.00 4.91
C SER A 52 3.10 -1.15 5.18
N ASP A 53 3.42 -1.39 6.46
CA ASP A 53 4.24 -2.52 6.89
C ASP A 53 3.59 -3.87 6.56
N GLN A 54 2.28 -4.01 6.80
CA GLN A 54 1.53 -5.22 6.48
C GLN A 54 1.50 -5.49 4.97
N LEU A 55 1.32 -4.45 4.15
CA LEU A 55 1.33 -4.58 2.69
C LEU A 55 2.71 -4.97 2.19
N THR A 56 3.76 -4.34 2.71
CA THR A 56 5.16 -4.67 2.39
C THR A 56 5.47 -6.13 2.73
N ARG A 57 5.02 -6.60 3.90
CA ARG A 57 5.13 -8.01 4.29
C ARG A 57 4.38 -8.92 3.32
N LEU A 58 3.15 -8.58 2.94
CA LEU A 58 2.35 -9.37 2.01
C LEU A 58 3.03 -9.49 0.63
N ILE A 59 3.51 -8.38 0.06
CA ILE A 59 4.24 -8.36 -1.21
C ILE A 59 5.51 -9.22 -1.11
N THR A 60 6.25 -9.10 0.00
CA THR A 60 7.44 -9.91 0.26
C THR A 60 7.11 -11.40 0.33
N THR A 61 6.03 -11.77 1.03
CA THR A 61 5.56 -13.16 1.14
C THR A 61 5.18 -13.73 -0.23
N ILE A 62 4.39 -12.99 -1.02
CA ILE A 62 4.00 -13.42 -2.37
C ILE A 62 5.24 -13.56 -3.28
N THR A 63 6.17 -12.61 -3.20
CA THR A 63 7.43 -12.64 -3.97
C THR A 63 8.28 -13.86 -3.62
N ASN A 64 8.43 -14.16 -2.32
CA ASN A 64 9.18 -15.33 -1.86
C ASN A 64 8.52 -16.64 -2.30
N LEU A 65 7.19 -16.76 -2.14
CA LEU A 65 6.43 -17.91 -2.61
C LEU A 65 6.62 -18.14 -4.11
N TYR A 66 6.62 -17.08 -4.91
CA TYR A 66 6.87 -17.17 -6.35
C TYR A 66 8.29 -17.65 -6.67
N ILE A 67 9.32 -17.09 -6.01
CA ILE A 67 10.72 -17.49 -6.21
C ILE A 67 10.91 -18.97 -5.84
N ASP A 68 10.34 -19.40 -4.72
CA ASP A 68 10.46 -20.78 -4.25
C ASP A 68 9.73 -21.75 -5.18
N TYR A 69 8.53 -21.41 -5.67
CA TYR A 69 7.82 -22.19 -6.68
C TYR A 69 8.64 -22.33 -7.97
N GLU A 70 9.16 -21.23 -8.51
CA GLU A 70 9.97 -21.27 -9.74
C GLU A 70 11.25 -22.10 -9.52
N ARG A 71 11.88 -22.01 -8.35
CA ARG A 71 13.04 -22.84 -7.99
C ARG A 71 12.68 -24.32 -7.95
N MET A 72 11.52 -24.69 -7.41
CA MET A 72 11.07 -26.09 -7.34
C MET A 72 10.88 -26.72 -8.72
N VAL A 73 10.44 -25.95 -9.70
CA VAL A 73 10.25 -26.40 -11.10
C VAL A 73 11.49 -26.14 -11.99
N GLY A 74 12.65 -25.88 -11.39
CA GLY A 74 13.93 -25.74 -12.09
C GLY A 74 14.11 -24.44 -12.87
N ARG A 75 13.32 -23.41 -12.59
CA ARG A 75 13.36 -22.10 -13.26
C ARG A 75 13.91 -21.00 -12.34
N ASN A 76 14.44 -19.94 -12.94
CA ASN A 76 14.87 -18.76 -12.21
C ASN A 76 13.74 -17.72 -12.14
N GLY A 77 13.03 -17.67 -11.00
CA GLY A 77 11.92 -16.72 -10.79
C GLY A 77 12.35 -15.25 -10.69
N LYS A 78 13.64 -14.94 -10.50
CA LYS A 78 14.10 -13.55 -10.34
C LYS A 78 13.81 -12.66 -11.56
N THR A 79 13.74 -13.25 -12.75
CA THR A 79 13.53 -12.52 -14.01
C THR A 79 12.15 -11.92 -14.17
N ASN A 80 11.15 -12.39 -13.39
CA ASN A 80 9.76 -11.91 -13.49
C ASN A 80 9.28 -11.15 -12.24
N ILE A 81 10.18 -10.84 -11.28
CA ILE A 81 9.82 -10.14 -10.04
C ILE A 81 9.24 -8.76 -10.33
N GLU A 82 9.88 -7.98 -11.22
CA GLU A 82 9.39 -6.65 -11.60
C GLU A 82 7.96 -6.69 -12.15
N LYS A 83 7.65 -7.71 -12.96
CA LYS A 83 6.30 -7.90 -13.50
C LYS A 83 5.29 -8.29 -12.41
N LEU A 84 5.69 -9.14 -11.47
CA LEU A 84 4.85 -9.48 -10.31
C LEU A 84 4.58 -8.25 -9.44
N HIS A 85 5.58 -7.41 -9.19
CA HIS A 85 5.42 -6.17 -8.43
C HIS A 85 4.50 -5.18 -9.14
N GLN A 86 4.53 -5.09 -10.46
CA GLN A 86 3.58 -4.28 -11.22
C GLN A 86 2.14 -4.77 -11.04
N ILE A 87 1.89 -6.08 -11.18
CA ILE A 87 0.55 -6.67 -10.99
C ILE A 87 0.04 -6.47 -9.55
N LEU A 88 0.92 -6.59 -8.55
CA LEU A 88 0.57 -6.35 -7.15
C LEU A 88 0.29 -4.87 -6.85
N ARG A 89 1.00 -3.96 -7.51
CA ARG A 89 0.79 -2.49 -7.39
C ARG A 89 -0.53 -2.05 -8.00
N ASP A 90 -0.95 -2.65 -9.11
CA ASP A 90 -2.23 -2.32 -9.74
C ASP A 90 -3.39 -3.16 -9.15
N TYR A 91 -3.04 -4.16 -8.34
CA TYR A 91 -3.91 -5.15 -7.69
C TYR A 91 -5.02 -5.69 -8.60
N ASN A 92 -4.62 -6.25 -9.75
CA ASN A 92 -5.52 -7.01 -10.62
C ASN A 92 -5.47 -8.50 -10.24
N TYR A 93 -6.54 -9.00 -9.60
CA TYR A 93 -6.63 -10.39 -9.15
C TYR A 93 -6.54 -11.41 -10.30
N ASP A 94 -7.23 -11.15 -11.41
CA ASP A 94 -7.27 -12.07 -12.55
C ASP A 94 -5.91 -12.15 -13.24
N GLU A 95 -5.22 -11.01 -13.38
CA GLU A 95 -3.85 -10.97 -13.89
C GLU A 95 -2.87 -11.67 -12.96
N LEU A 96 -3.01 -11.49 -11.64
CA LEU A 96 -2.18 -12.19 -10.65
C LEU A 96 -2.39 -13.70 -10.76
N LEU A 97 -3.65 -14.16 -10.83
CA LEU A 97 -3.97 -15.57 -10.96
C LEU A 97 -3.44 -16.14 -12.27
N GLN A 98 -3.57 -15.41 -13.39
CA GLN A 98 -3.01 -15.82 -14.68
C GLN A 98 -1.48 -15.86 -14.66
N PHE A 99 -0.82 -14.92 -13.99
CA PHE A 99 0.64 -14.90 -13.83
C PHE A 99 1.15 -16.19 -13.18
N PHE A 100 0.46 -16.69 -12.14
CA PHE A 100 0.77 -17.97 -11.51
C PHE A 100 0.30 -19.20 -12.32
N LYS A 101 -0.83 -19.13 -13.03
CA LYS A 101 -1.37 -20.27 -13.83
C LYS A 101 -0.61 -20.52 -15.13
N THR A 102 -0.20 -19.48 -15.86
CA THR A 102 0.48 -19.61 -17.17
C THR A 102 1.82 -20.35 -17.06
N LYS A 103 2.36 -20.46 -15.84
CA LYS A 103 3.63 -21.14 -15.54
C LYS A 103 3.47 -22.58 -15.01
N ASN A 104 2.23 -23.05 -14.85
CA ASN A 104 1.87 -24.43 -14.49
C ASN A 104 1.61 -25.34 -15.72
N SER A 105 1.72 -24.83 -16.95
CA SER A 105 1.38 -25.56 -18.18
C SER A 105 2.58 -26.28 -18.85
N GLY A 106 3.60 -26.66 -18.08
CA GLY A 106 4.80 -27.35 -18.59
C GLY A 106 5.12 -28.59 -17.79
#